data_AF-A0A370LE44-F1
#
_entry.id   AF-A0A370LE44-F1
#
_cell.length_a   1.000
_cell.length_b   1.000
_cell.length_c   1.000
_cell.angle_alpha   90.00
_cell.angle_beta   90.00
_cell.angle_gamma   90.00
#
_symmetry.space_group_name_H-M   'P 1'
#
loop_
_entity.id
_entity.type
_entity.pdbx_description
1 polymer ?
#
loop_
_entity_poly.entity_id
_entity_poly.type
_entity_poly.pdbx_seq_one_letter_code
_entity_poly.pdbx_strand_id
1 'polypeptide(L)' 'MDSKKRTLLKTAIYRGSTTGMLFILSWLFTNDIYETSIITLVFNILATGIYYFHERFWSKTNWGTIPQSTNKANAVA' A
#
# COMPACT_ATOMS: atom_id res chain seq x y z
N MET A 1 -18.19 -2.88 -19.67
CA MET A 1 -18.15 -1.86 -18.60
C MET A 1 -17.77 -2.56 -17.29
N ASP A 2 -16.57 -3.16 -17.22
CA ASP A 2 -16.30 -4.27 -16.29
C ASP A 2 -15.05 -4.10 -15.43
N SER A 3 -14.75 -2.86 -15.01
CA SER A 3 -13.56 -2.56 -14.18
C SER A 3 -13.82 -2.31 -12.70
N LYS A 4 -15.06 -2.01 -12.28
CA LYS A 4 -15.34 -1.65 -10.87
C LYS A 4 -15.48 -2.87 -9.96
N LYS A 5 -16.27 -3.88 -10.36
CA LYS A 5 -16.54 -5.07 -9.53
C LYS A 5 -15.31 -5.96 -9.31
N ARG A 6 -14.50 -6.17 -10.36
CA ARG A 6 -13.24 -6.94 -10.28
C ARG A 6 -12.22 -6.29 -9.36
N THR A 7 -12.09 -4.97 -9.42
CA THR A 7 -11.18 -4.20 -8.56
C THR A 7 -11.66 -4.23 -7.11
N LEU A 8 -12.96 -4.07 -6.86
CA LEU A 8 -13.53 -4.18 -5.52
C LEU A 8 -13.32 -5.57 -4.93
N LEU A 9 -13.52 -6.64 -5.70
CA LEU A 9 -13.30 -8.01 -5.24
C LEU A 9 -11.82 -8.26 -4.92
N LYS A 10 -10.90 -7.81 -5.78
CA LYS A 10 -9.45 -7.94 -5.56
C LYS A 10 -9.03 -7.20 -4.29
N THR A 11 -9.53 -5.99 -4.07
CA THR A 11 -9.27 -5.21 -2.85
C THR A 11 -9.88 -5.85 -1.62
N ALA A 12 -11.11 -6.39 -1.72
CA ALA A 12 -11.80 -7.03 -0.60
C ALA A 12 -11.07 -8.32 -0.17
N ILE A 13 -10.65 -9.17 -1.11
CA ILE A 13 -9.84 -10.36 -0.83
C ILE A 13 -8.52 -9.96 -0.19
N TYR A 14 -7.81 -8.99 -0.77
CA TYR A 14 -6.53 -8.52 -0.24
C TYR A 14 -6.66 -8.00 1.20
N ARG A 15 -7.69 -7.19 1.48
CA ARG A 15 -7.95 -6.67 2.83
C ARG A 15 -8.38 -7.76 3.80
N GLY A 16 -9.30 -8.64 3.40
CA GLY A 16 -9.76 -9.75 4.24
C GLY A 16 -8.61 -10.71 4.61
N SER A 17 -7.79 -11.10 3.63
CA SER A 17 -6.62 -11.95 3.86
C SER A 17 -5.58 -11.29 4.76
N THR A 18 -5.30 -10.00 4.55
CA THR A 18 -4.32 -9.27 5.37
C THR A 18 -4.80 -9.14 6.82
N THR A 19 -6.06 -8.74 7.04
CA THR A 19 -6.62 -8.61 8.39
C THR A 19 -6.70 -9.96 9.09
N GLY A 20 -7.15 -11.01 8.38
CA GLY A 20 -7.23 -12.36 8.94
C GLY A 20 -5.86 -12.92 9.31
N MET A 21 -4.85 -12.75 8.44
CA MET A 21 -3.49 -13.22 8.71
C MET A 21 -2.85 -12.48 9.88
N LEU A 22 -3.06 -11.16 9.98
CA LEU A 22 -2.54 -10.36 11.08
C LEU A 22 -3.18 -10.76 12.42
N PHE A 23 -4.50 -11.03 12.42
CA PHE A 23 -5.21 -11.50 13.60
C PHE A 23 -4.71 -12.88 14.05
N ILE A 24 -4.56 -13.82 13.12
CA ILE A 24 -4.03 -15.17 13.41
C ILE A 24 -2.61 -15.08 13.97
N LEU A 25 -1.73 -14.27 13.37
CA LEU A 25 -0.37 -14.09 13.86
C LEU A 25 -0.36 -13.49 15.26
N SER A 26 -1.06 -12.38 15.50
CA SER A 26 -1.12 -11.76 16.83
C SER A 26 -1.69 -12.71 17.88
N TRP A 27 -2.74 -13.46 17.54
CA TRP A 27 -3.32 -14.45 18.46
C TRP A 27 -2.34 -15.60 18.76
N LEU A 28 -1.61 -16.08 17.77
CA LEU A 28 -0.64 -17.16 17.95
C LEU A 28 0.54 -16.77 18.85
N PHE A 29 0.98 -15.52 18.81
CA PHE A 29 2.03 -15.03 19.70
C PHE A 29 1.53 -14.71 21.12
N THR A 30 0.30 -14.22 21.23
CA THR A 30 -0.19 -13.65 22.49
C THR A 30 -1.07 -14.59 23.28
N ASN A 31 -1.76 -15.53 22.63
CA ASN A 31 -2.83 -16.38 23.18
C ASN A 31 -3.99 -15.64 23.89
N ASP A 32 -3.99 -14.30 23.88
CA ASP A 32 -5.03 -13.44 24.45
C ASP A 32 -5.68 -12.60 23.35
N ILE A 33 -7.01 -12.59 23.33
CA ILE A 33 -7.85 -11.85 22.37
C ILE A 33 -7.79 -10.34 22.61
N TYR A 34 -7.62 -9.90 23.85
CA TYR A 34 -7.57 -8.49 24.23
C TYR A 34 -6.29 -7.83 23.72
N GLU A 35 -5.14 -8.45 23.97
CA GLU A 35 -3.86 -7.96 23.45
C GLU A 35 -3.78 -8.05 21.92
N THR A 36 -4.30 -9.14 21.33
CA THR A 36 -4.41 -9.29 19.86
C THR A 36 -5.15 -8.13 19.21
N SER A 37 -6.22 -7.66 19.85
CA SER A 37 -7.02 -6.53 19.37
C SER A 37 -6.22 -5.23 19.38
N ILE A 38 -5.45 -4.98 20.45
CA ILE A 38 -4.57 -3.81 20.58
C ILE A 38 -3.47 -3.85 19.51
N ILE A 39 -2.79 -4.99 19.34
CA ILE A 39 -1.73 -5.16 18.34
C ILE A 39 -2.26 -4.88 16.92
N THR A 40 -3.42 -5.44 16.60
CA THR A 40 -4.07 -5.24 15.29
C THR A 40 -4.38 -3.76 15.03
N LEU A 41 -4.84 -3.04 16.06
CA LEU A 41 -5.20 -1.63 15.96
C LEU A 41 -3.95 -0.74 15.82
N VAL A 42 -2.92 -1.01 16.62
CA VAL A 42 -1.61 -0.34 16.53
C VAL A 42 -0.94 -0.59 15.18
N PHE A 43 -0.98 -1.83 14.68
CA PHE A 43 -0.42 -2.17 13.38
C PHE A 43 -1.10 -1.42 12.23
N ASN A 44 -2.43 -1.25 12.27
CA ASN A 44 -3.14 -0.47 11.25
C ASN A 44 -2.70 1.01 11.25
N ILE A 45 -2.50 1.60 12.44
CA ILE A 45 -1.99 2.97 12.58
C ILE A 45 -0.56 3.06 12.06
N LEU A 46 0.32 2.13 12.45
CA LEU A 46 1.71 2.08 11.99
C LEU A 46 1.81 1.87 10.49
N ALA A 47 1.02 0.97 9.91
CA ALA A 47 0.99 0.73 8.46
C ALA A 47 0.57 1.99 7.69
N THR A 48 -0.39 2.75 8.23
CA THR A 48 -0.79 4.06 7.67
C THR A 48 0.34 5.08 7.78
N GLY A 49 1.02 5.13 8.93
CA GLY A 49 2.20 5.97 9.13
C GLY A 49 3.32 5.63 8.16
N ILE A 50 3.68 4.35 8.04
CA ILE A 50 4.69 3.85 7.09
C ILE A 50 4.32 4.21 5.66
N TYR A 51 3.06 4.05 5.25
CA TYR A 51 2.60 4.45 3.93
C TYR A 51 2.83 5.95 3.69
N TYR A 52 2.48 6.80 4.65
CA TYR A 52 2.72 8.24 4.56
C TYR A 52 4.22 8.57 4.47
N PHE A 53 5.05 7.95 5.30
CA PHE A 53 6.50 8.12 5.23
C PHE A 53 7.07 7.64 3.90
N HIS A 54 6.59 6.51 3.39
CA HIS A 54 6.99 5.96 2.11
C HIS A 54 6.64 6.93 0.97
N GLU A 55 5.41 7.42 0.90
CA GLU A 55 5.00 8.40 -0.11
C GLU A 55 5.82 9.70 -0.02
N ARG A 56 6.09 10.19 1.20
CA ARG A 56 6.95 11.36 1.42
C ARG A 56 8.41 11.12 1.01
N PHE A 57 8.94 9.93 1.28
CA PHE A 57 10.31 9.55 0.94
C PHE A 57 10.48 9.36 -0.58
N TRP A 58 9.50 8.76 -1.24
CA TRP A 58 9.44 8.62 -2.69
C TRP A 58 9.20 9.96 -3.39
N SER A 59 8.37 10.84 -2.84
CA SER A 59 8.21 12.21 -3.37
C SER A 59 9.52 13.00 -3.36
N LYS A 60 10.40 12.73 -2.40
CA LYS A 60 11.74 13.34 -2.36
C LYS A 60 12.72 12.67 -3.34
N THR A 61 12.42 11.45 -3.77
CA THR A 61 13.23 10.66 -4.70
C THR A 61 12.68 10.82 -6.11
N ASN A 62 13.03 11.91 -6.79
CA ASN A 62 12.79 12.13 -8.21
C ASN A 62 13.66 11.15 -9.03
N TRP A 63 13.29 9.88 -9.07
CA TRP A 63 13.97 8.91 -9.93
C TRP A 63 13.24 8.85 -11.27
N GLY A 64 13.90 9.33 -12.32
CA GLY A 64 13.48 9.09 -13.70
C GLY A 64 12.71 10.21 -14.40
N THR A 65 12.83 11.47 -13.99
CA THR A 65 12.42 12.57 -14.87
C THR A 65 13.37 12.62 -16.07
N ILE A 66 13.06 11.89 -17.13
CA ILE A 66 13.74 12.04 -18.42
C ILE A 66 13.31 13.41 -18.95
N PRO A 67 14.23 14.36 -19.17
CA PRO A 67 13.88 15.64 -19.77
C PRO A 67 13.25 15.39 -21.15
N GLN A 68 12.02 15.84 -21.34
CA GLN A 68 11.29 15.82 -22.63
C GLN A 68 11.90 16.84 -23.62
N SER A 69 13.22 16.84 -23.85
CA SER A 69 13.88 17.78 -24.76
C SER A 69 14.27 17.21 -26.12
N THR A 70 13.94 15.95 -26.45
CA THR A 70 14.48 15.29 -27.66
C THR A 70 13.44 15.02 -28.76
N ASN A 71 12.35 15.80 -28.84
CA ASN A 71 11.34 15.62 -29.91
C ASN A 71 10.92 16.94 -30.59
N LYS A 72 11.88 17.82 -30.86
CA LYS A 72 11.69 18.97 -31.78
C LYS A 72 12.75 19.07 -32.89
N ALA A 73 13.81 18.25 -32.88
CA ALA A 73 14.87 18.30 -33.89
C ALA A 73 14.53 17.56 -35.20
N ASN A 74 13.50 16.69 -35.21
CA ASN A 74 13.16 15.88 -36.38
C ASN A 74 11.94 16.40 -37.18
N ALA A 75 11.39 17.56 -36.81
CA ALA A 75 10.20 18.14 -37.47
C ALA A 75 10.56 19.23 -38.50
N VAL A 76 11.85 19.46 -38.76
CA VAL A 76 12.35 20.56 -39.61
C VAL A 76 13.48 20.14 -40.57
N ALA A 77 13.72 18.83 -40.72
CA ALA A 77 14.68 18.27 -41.68
C ALA A 77 13.96 17.53 -42.81
#